data_AF-A0A6F9CRR4-F1
#
_entry.id   AF-A0A6F9CRR4-F1
#
_cell.length_a   1.000
_cell.length_b   1.000
_cell.length_c   1.000
_cell.angle_alpha   90.00
_cell.angle_beta   90.00
_cell.angle_gamma   90.00
#
_symmetry.space_group_name_H-M   'P 1'
#
loop_
_entity.id
_entity.type
_entity.pdbx_description
1 polymer ?
#
loop_
_entity_poly.entity_id
_entity_poly.type
_entity_poly.pdbx_seq_one_letter_code
_entity_poly.pdbx_strand_id
1 'polypeptide(L)'
;MDFSIRASTLEDCKDIARMILELAEYEKVLDQVKVTQKGHAKVGYALYFYTYSSWKGRALYMEDLYVMPEFRGKGIGKALMSKVAQLGLAAGCTQLNFAVLDWNKPSLDFYLSQGCFDVTADMGYHCMRCEGAALEQLAQGDT
;
A
#
# COMPACT_ATOMS: atom_id res chain seq x y z
N MET A 1 21.11 8.05 9.21
CA MET A 1 20.34 8.92 8.30
C MET A 1 19.06 9.23 9.03
N ASP A 2 18.83 10.49 9.34
CA ASP A 2 17.67 10.88 10.13
C ASP A 2 16.50 11.11 9.19
N PHE A 3 15.40 10.41 9.42
CA PHE A 3 14.14 10.62 8.73
C PHE A 3 13.02 10.80 9.77
N SER A 4 11.96 11.49 9.38
CA SER A 4 10.76 11.64 10.20
C SER A 4 9.54 11.21 9.41
N ILE A 5 8.55 10.69 10.14
CA ILE A 5 7.25 10.30 9.58
C ILE A 5 6.21 11.23 10.16
N ARG A 6 5.39 11.81 9.28
CA ARG A 6 4.26 12.66 9.65
C ARG A 6 3.08 12.40 8.72
N ALA A 7 1.89 12.81 9.16
CA ALA A 7 0.75 12.88 8.27
C ALA A 7 1.04 13.83 7.09
N SER A 8 0.51 13.47 5.92
CA SER A 8 0.58 14.29 4.72
C SER A 8 -0.36 15.50 4.82
N THR A 9 0.00 16.55 4.10
CA THR A 9 -0.72 17.81 3.95
C THR A 9 -0.93 18.09 2.45
N LEU A 10 -1.71 19.13 2.10
CA LEU A 10 -1.93 19.51 0.71
C LEU A 10 -0.65 19.84 -0.07
N GLU A 11 0.39 20.32 0.63
CA GLU A 11 1.68 20.63 0.02
C GLU A 11 2.43 19.38 -0.46
N ASP A 12 2.14 18.22 0.15
CA ASP A 12 2.80 16.94 -0.17
C ASP A 12 2.20 16.26 -1.41
N CYS A 13 1.03 16.71 -1.90
CA CYS A 13 0.31 16.03 -2.98
C CYS A 13 1.15 15.87 -4.26
N LYS A 14 2.00 16.85 -4.59
CA LYS A 14 2.88 16.77 -5.77
C LYS A 14 3.92 15.65 -5.63
N ASP A 15 4.52 15.51 -4.45
CA ASP A 15 5.49 14.46 -4.16
C ASP A 15 4.83 13.08 -4.09
N ILE A 16 3.63 12.99 -3.50
CA ILE A 16 2.87 11.75 -3.42
C ILE A 16 2.46 11.30 -4.82
N ALA A 17 1.90 12.19 -5.65
CA ALA A 17 1.53 11.87 -7.03
C ALA A 17 2.73 11.37 -7.85
N ARG A 18 3.90 12.01 -7.70
CA ARG A 18 5.15 11.55 -8.30
C ARG A 18 5.52 10.13 -7.84
N MET A 19 5.52 9.87 -6.53
CA MET A 19 5.87 8.54 -6.00
C MET A 19 4.83 7.46 -6.36
N ILE A 20 3.55 7.82 -6.54
CA ILE A 20 2.52 6.91 -7.07
C ILE A 20 2.87 6.52 -8.51
N LEU A 21 3.27 7.47 -9.35
CA LEU A 21 3.70 7.18 -10.72
C LEU A 21 4.94 6.28 -10.75
N GLU A 22 5.93 6.54 -9.87
CA GLU A 22 7.12 5.68 -9.73
C GLU A 22 6.78 4.26 -9.23
N LEU A 23 5.80 4.13 -8.33
CA LEU A 23 5.28 2.83 -7.90
C LEU A 23 4.60 2.10 -9.07
N ALA A 24 3.76 2.79 -9.82
CA ALA A 24 3.05 2.22 -10.96
C ALA A 24 4.02 1.72 -12.05
N GLU A 25 5.14 2.41 -12.30
CA GLU A 25 6.21 1.89 -13.17
C GLU A 25 6.85 0.62 -12.61
N TYR A 26 7.17 0.61 -11.31
CA TYR A 26 7.74 -0.56 -10.65
C TYR A 26 6.78 -1.76 -10.75
N GLU A 27 5.48 -1.50 -10.66
CA GLU A 27 4.43 -2.49 -10.79
C GLU A 27 4.11 -2.89 -12.24
N LYS A 28 4.77 -2.29 -13.23
CA LYS A 28 4.55 -2.46 -14.67
C LYS A 28 3.14 -2.06 -15.12
N VAL A 29 2.53 -1.12 -14.41
CA VAL A 29 1.17 -0.60 -14.65
C VAL A 29 1.20 0.62 -15.60
N LEU A 30 2.38 1.22 -15.85
CA LEU A 30 2.55 2.34 -16.77
C LEU A 30 3.74 2.12 -17.72
N ASP A 31 3.56 2.44 -19.01
CA ASP A 31 4.60 2.32 -20.04
C ASP A 31 5.58 3.50 -20.09
N GLN A 32 5.33 4.61 -19.38
CA GLN A 32 6.15 5.83 -19.50
C GLN A 32 6.12 6.75 -18.27
N VAL A 33 7.14 6.73 -17.41
CA VAL A 33 7.47 7.86 -16.53
C VAL A 33 8.99 7.96 -16.21
N LYS A 34 9.71 8.81 -16.95
CA LYS A 34 11.04 9.23 -16.50
C LYS A 34 10.91 10.32 -15.44
N VAL A 35 11.18 10.00 -14.17
CA VAL A 35 11.32 11.03 -13.13
C VAL A 35 12.77 11.46 -12.97
N THR A 36 13.01 12.76 -13.09
CA THR A 36 14.27 13.43 -12.78
C THR A 36 14.02 14.60 -11.85
N GLN A 37 14.50 14.54 -10.60
CA GLN A 37 14.86 15.73 -9.84
C GLN A 37 15.87 15.37 -8.74
N LYS A 38 16.92 16.18 -8.57
CA LYS A 38 17.89 16.02 -7.46
C LYS A 38 17.40 16.82 -6.25
N GLY A 39 17.27 16.15 -5.10
CA GLY A 39 16.94 16.76 -3.80
C GLY A 39 15.50 16.51 -3.37
N HIS A 40 15.18 15.27 -2.99
CA HIS A 40 13.83 14.92 -2.56
C HIS A 40 13.61 15.22 -1.08
N ALA A 41 12.65 16.11 -0.78
CA ALA A 41 12.18 16.34 0.59
C ALA A 41 11.31 15.18 1.12
N LYS A 42 10.69 14.40 0.21
CA LYS A 42 9.86 13.22 0.48
C LYS A 42 10.38 12.02 -0.30
N VAL A 43 10.62 10.92 0.42
CA VAL A 43 11.34 9.75 -0.09
C VAL A 43 10.55 8.44 0.01
N GLY A 44 9.34 8.52 0.55
CA GLY A 44 8.41 7.40 0.67
C GLY A 44 7.08 7.85 1.24
N TYR A 45 6.05 7.02 1.03
CA TYR A 45 4.71 7.23 1.54
C TYR A 45 4.03 5.90 1.87
N ALA A 46 2.98 5.96 2.68
CA ALA A 46 2.03 4.88 2.87
C ALA A 46 0.62 5.46 2.73
N LEU A 47 -0.18 4.86 1.85
CA LEU A 47 -1.60 5.18 1.68
C LEU A 47 -2.42 4.08 2.34
N TYR A 48 -3.36 4.46 3.18
CA TYR A 48 -4.20 3.49 3.89
C TYR A 48 -5.59 4.07 4.18
N PHE A 49 -6.53 3.18 4.45
CA PHE A 49 -7.88 3.51 4.88
C PHE A 49 -8.41 2.46 5.86
N TYR A 50 -9.54 2.75 6.49
CA TYR A 50 -10.20 1.82 7.41
C TYR A 50 -11.14 0.89 6.66
N THR A 51 -11.14 -0.37 7.05
CA THR A 51 -12.07 -1.40 6.60
C THR A 51 -12.73 -2.09 7.80
N TYR A 52 -13.62 -3.04 7.54
CA TYR A 52 -14.30 -3.77 8.60
C TYR A 52 -14.38 -5.25 8.27
N SER A 53 -14.03 -6.08 9.25
CA SER A 53 -14.22 -7.52 9.23
C SER A 53 -15.43 -7.86 10.09
N SER A 54 -16.38 -8.62 9.53
CA SER A 54 -17.54 -9.11 10.27
C SER A 54 -17.17 -9.97 11.47
N TRP A 55 -15.97 -10.57 11.49
CA TRP A 55 -15.50 -11.46 12.55
C TRP A 55 -14.50 -10.82 13.51
N LYS A 56 -13.77 -9.79 13.07
CA LYS A 56 -12.68 -9.18 13.84
C LYS A 56 -12.89 -7.71 14.17
N GLY A 57 -13.92 -7.07 13.59
CA GLY A 57 -14.22 -5.66 13.80
C GLY A 57 -13.41 -4.75 12.88
N ARG A 58 -13.05 -3.56 13.38
CA ARG A 58 -12.31 -2.56 12.60
C ARG A 58 -10.95 -3.10 12.14
N ALA A 59 -10.59 -2.76 10.91
CA ALA A 59 -9.31 -3.12 10.31
C ALA A 59 -8.73 -1.94 9.53
N LEU A 60 -7.45 -2.03 9.22
CA LEU A 60 -6.78 -1.19 8.24
C LEU A 60 -6.67 -1.94 6.92
N TYR A 61 -6.73 -1.21 5.82
CA TYR A 61 -6.23 -1.64 4.53
C TYR A 61 -5.15 -0.66 4.07
N MET A 62 -3.94 -1.15 3.83
CA MET A 62 -2.84 -0.38 3.28
C MET A 62 -2.86 -0.56 1.77
N GLU A 63 -3.26 0.49 1.07
CA GLU A 63 -3.34 0.50 -0.39
C GLU A 63 -1.95 0.43 -0.99
N ASP A 64 -1.08 1.36 -0.58
CA ASP A 64 0.26 1.50 -1.12
C ASP A 64 1.28 1.66 0.00
N LEU A 65 2.45 1.05 -0.19
CA LEU A 65 3.67 1.33 0.57
C LEU A 65 4.84 1.47 -0.39
N TYR A 66 5.38 2.68 -0.50
CA TYR A 66 6.48 2.95 -1.42
C TYR A 66 7.62 3.68 -0.73
N VAL A 67 8.84 3.27 -1.10
CA VAL A 67 10.08 3.97 -0.78
C VAL A 67 10.91 4.05 -2.05
N MET A 68 11.41 5.25 -2.34
CA MET A 68 12.29 5.51 -3.48
C MET A 68 13.51 4.56 -3.45
N PRO A 69 13.91 3.95 -4.59
CA PRO A 69 14.93 2.90 -4.64
C PRO A 69 16.22 3.19 -3.87
N GLU A 70 16.75 4.39 -3.99
CA GLU A 70 18.00 4.86 -3.36
C GLU A 70 17.89 5.09 -1.84
N PHE A 71 16.68 5.03 -1.30
CA PHE A 71 16.39 5.10 0.13
C PHE A 71 15.94 3.76 0.74
N ARG A 72 15.85 2.68 -0.05
CA ARG A 72 15.53 1.33 0.42
C ARG A 72 16.67 0.76 1.28
N GLY A 73 16.34 -0.21 2.14
CA GLY A 73 17.30 -0.82 3.09
C GLY A 73 17.65 0.06 4.30
N LYS A 74 17.10 1.29 4.40
CA LYS A 74 17.38 2.24 5.49
C LYS A 74 16.32 2.23 6.61
N GLY A 75 15.43 1.24 6.63
CA GLY A 75 14.37 1.11 7.64
C GLY A 75 13.12 1.97 7.43
N ILE A 76 13.07 2.80 6.38
CA ILE A 76 11.95 3.72 6.10
C ILE A 76 10.63 2.98 5.89
N GLY A 77 10.62 1.92 5.07
CA GLY A 77 9.41 1.13 4.80
C GLY A 77 8.82 0.50 6.07
N LYS A 78 9.68 -0.07 6.92
CA LYS A 78 9.27 -0.60 8.23
C LYS A 78 8.70 0.48 9.14
N ALA A 79 9.32 1.66 9.15
CA ALA A 79 8.85 2.77 9.98
C ALA A 79 7.50 3.32 9.49
N LEU A 80 7.29 3.42 8.17
CA LEU A 80 5.99 3.79 7.58
C LEU A 80 4.90 2.78 7.96
N MET A 81 5.14 1.49 7.73
CA MET A 81 4.22 0.42 8.09
C MET A 81 3.92 0.38 9.60
N SER A 82 4.94 0.58 10.44
CA SER A 82 4.78 0.66 11.89
C SER A 82 3.91 1.86 12.30
N LYS A 83 4.07 3.01 11.64
CA LYS A 83 3.23 4.17 11.92
C LYS A 83 1.77 3.92 11.56
N VAL A 84 1.50 3.27 10.42
CA VAL A 84 0.16 2.85 10.02
C VAL A 84 -0.44 1.89 11.06
N ALA A 85 0.31 0.88 11.49
CA ALA A 85 -0.14 -0.05 12.53
C ALA A 85 -0.45 0.65 13.88
N GLN A 86 0.39 1.61 14.30
CA GLN A 86 0.14 2.40 15.52
C GLN A 86 -1.18 3.18 15.42
N LEU A 87 -1.46 3.81 14.26
CA LEU A 87 -2.70 4.54 14.03
C LEU A 87 -3.91 3.60 14.03
N GLY A 88 -3.77 2.41 13.45
CA GLY A 88 -4.80 1.36 13.50
C GLY A 88 -5.13 0.91 14.92
N LEU A 89 -4.11 0.57 15.70
CA LEU A 89 -4.29 0.15 17.09
C LEU A 89 -4.94 1.26 17.93
N ALA A 90 -4.50 2.52 17.77
CA ALA A 90 -5.12 3.67 18.42
C ALA A 90 -6.59 3.87 18.01
N ALA A 91 -6.93 3.54 16.77
CA ALA A 91 -8.30 3.54 16.26
C ALA A 91 -9.08 2.24 16.59
N GLY A 92 -8.52 1.34 17.40
CA GLY A 92 -9.14 0.07 17.79
C GLY A 92 -9.33 -0.91 16.62
N CYS A 93 -8.43 -0.87 15.64
CA CYS A 93 -8.32 -1.87 14.59
C CYS A 93 -7.56 -3.09 15.10
N THR A 94 -7.91 -4.27 14.61
CA THR A 94 -7.28 -5.54 15.01
C THR A 94 -6.45 -6.17 13.89
N GLN A 95 -6.53 -5.65 12.67
CA GLN A 95 -5.89 -6.21 11.48
C GLN A 95 -5.36 -5.11 10.56
N LEU A 96 -4.30 -5.44 9.83
CA LEU A 96 -3.76 -4.66 8.71
C LEU A 96 -3.74 -5.57 7.49
N ASN A 97 -4.60 -5.27 6.52
CA ASN A 97 -4.72 -6.00 5.26
C ASN A 97 -4.07 -5.20 4.12
N PHE A 98 -3.60 -5.90 3.09
CA PHE A 98 -3.04 -5.32 1.87
C PHE A 98 -2.90 -6.42 0.81
N ALA A 99 -2.70 -6.04 -0.45
CA ALA A 99 -2.40 -6.95 -1.55
C ALA A 99 -0.92 -6.80 -1.97
N VAL A 100 -0.34 -7.88 -2.50
CA VAL A 100 1.01 -7.88 -3.05
C VAL A 100 0.98 -8.63 -4.37
N LEU A 101 1.61 -8.08 -5.41
CA LEU A 101 1.78 -8.77 -6.68
C LEU A 101 2.63 -10.04 -6.50
N ASP A 102 2.20 -11.13 -7.12
CA ASP A 102 2.80 -12.47 -7.01
C ASP A 102 4.30 -12.50 -7.33
N TRP A 103 4.72 -11.73 -8.34
CA TRP A 103 6.12 -11.63 -8.77
C TRP A 103 6.99 -10.81 -7.81
N ASN A 104 6.40 -10.01 -6.90
CA ASN A 104 7.11 -9.08 -6.02
C ASN A 104 7.65 -9.79 -4.77
N LYS A 105 8.49 -10.80 -5.00
CA LYS A 105 9.17 -11.58 -3.96
C LYS A 105 9.88 -10.73 -2.89
N PRO A 106 10.58 -9.62 -3.23
CA PRO A 106 11.19 -8.77 -2.21
C PRO A 106 10.19 -8.18 -1.23
N SER A 107 9.00 -7.78 -1.70
CA SER A 107 7.95 -7.23 -0.82
C SER A 107 7.29 -8.33 -0.01
N LEU A 108 7.02 -9.50 -0.60
CA LEU A 108 6.53 -10.68 0.13
C LEU A 108 7.46 -11.03 1.29
N ASP A 109 8.77 -11.14 1.06
CA ASP A 109 9.75 -11.44 2.10
C ASP A 109 9.80 -10.36 3.18
N PHE A 110 9.71 -9.09 2.78
CA PHE A 110 9.62 -7.98 3.72
C PHE A 110 8.39 -8.12 4.64
N TYR A 111 7.19 -8.36 4.09
CA TYR A 111 5.97 -8.46 4.90
C TYR A 111 5.96 -9.71 5.80
N LEU A 112 6.38 -10.87 5.28
CA LEU A 112 6.53 -12.10 6.07
C LEU A 112 7.49 -11.88 7.25
N SER A 113 8.60 -11.16 7.05
CA SER A 113 9.55 -10.84 8.13
C SER A 113 8.97 -9.90 9.21
N GLN A 114 7.85 -9.22 8.95
CA GLN A 114 7.12 -8.43 9.94
C GLN A 114 6.02 -9.22 10.67
N GLY A 115 5.87 -10.52 10.38
CA GLY A 115 4.86 -11.38 10.98
C GLY A 115 3.51 -11.39 10.23
N CYS A 116 3.46 -10.84 9.01
CA CYS A 116 2.33 -11.03 8.12
C CYS A 116 2.32 -12.47 7.56
N PHE A 117 1.18 -12.91 7.07
CA PHE A 117 1.01 -14.23 6.43
C PHE A 117 0.17 -14.09 5.15
N ASP A 118 0.24 -15.08 4.27
CA ASP A 118 -0.50 -15.10 3.01
C ASP A 118 -1.91 -15.67 3.23
N VAL A 119 -2.91 -14.79 3.19
CA VAL A 119 -4.32 -15.15 3.37
C VAL A 119 -4.81 -16.11 2.27
N THR A 120 -4.28 -16.01 1.05
CA THR A 120 -4.65 -16.92 -0.05
C THR A 120 -4.15 -18.32 0.24
N ALA A 121 -2.88 -18.45 0.62
CA ALA A 121 -2.26 -19.75 0.90
C ALA A 121 -2.82 -20.39 2.18
N ASP A 122 -3.01 -19.61 3.24
CA ASP A 122 -3.35 -20.13 4.56
C ASP A 122 -4.87 -20.30 4.79
N MET A 123 -5.69 -19.50 4.10
CA MET A 123 -7.14 -19.45 4.34
C MET A 123 -7.98 -19.65 3.07
N GLY A 124 -7.37 -19.71 1.88
CA GLY A 124 -8.08 -20.00 0.62
C GLY A 124 -8.95 -18.86 0.08
N TYR A 125 -8.72 -17.61 0.51
CA TYR A 125 -9.42 -16.46 -0.07
C TYR A 125 -8.76 -16.01 -1.37
N HIS A 126 -9.56 -15.53 -2.33
CA HIS A 126 -9.08 -14.89 -3.55
C HIS A 126 -9.43 -13.40 -3.55
N CYS A 127 -8.53 -12.57 -4.06
CA CYS A 127 -8.83 -11.17 -4.36
C CYS A 127 -9.57 -11.08 -5.69
N MET A 128 -10.80 -10.55 -5.67
CA MET A 128 -11.68 -10.47 -6.83
C MET A 128 -12.04 -9.02 -7.12
N ARG A 129 -12.24 -8.67 -8.40
CA ARG A 129 -12.69 -7.35 -8.84
C ARG A 129 -13.74 -7.48 -9.94
N CYS A 130 -14.74 -6.60 -9.90
CA CYS A 130 -15.69 -6.38 -11.00
C CYS A 130 -15.61 -4.90 -11.38
N GLU A 131 -15.29 -4.60 -12.64
CA GLU A 131 -15.04 -3.24 -13.13
C GLU A 131 -15.52 -3.06 -14.57
N GLY A 132 -15.59 -1.82 -15.03
CA GLY A 132 -16.02 -1.46 -16.39
C GLY A 132 -17.43 -1.96 -16.72
N ALA A 133 -17.62 -2.43 -17.95
CA ALA A 133 -18.92 -2.89 -18.45
C ALA A 133 -19.54 -4.02 -17.60
N ALA A 134 -18.74 -4.91 -17.02
CA ALA A 134 -19.24 -5.98 -16.16
C ALA A 134 -19.87 -5.44 -14.88
N LEU A 135 -19.30 -4.38 -14.30
CA LEU A 135 -19.87 -3.71 -13.13
C LEU A 135 -21.16 -2.96 -13.48
N GLU A 136 -21.21 -2.34 -14.66
CA GLU A 136 -22.41 -1.67 -15.18
C GLU A 136 -23.57 -2.66 -15.41
N GLN A 137 -23.28 -3.84 -15.95
CA GLN A 137 -24.26 -4.92 -16.12
C GLN A 137 -24.73 -5.47 -14.77
N LEU A 138 -23.79 -5.73 -13.85
CA LEU A 138 -24.11 -6.18 -12.50
C LEU A 138 -25.03 -5.19 -11.77
N ALA A 139 -24.85 -3.88 -11.98
CA ALA A 139 -25.70 -2.84 -11.40
C ALA A 139 -27.13 -2.83 -11.95
N GLN A 140 -27.35 -3.35 -13.17
CA GLN A 140 -28.67 -3.47 -13.79
C GLN A 140 -29.39 -4.76 -13.36
N GLY A 141 -28.67 -5.73 -12.79
CA GLY A 141 -29.21 -7.06 -12.46
C GLY A 141 -29.36 -7.97 -13.69
N ASP A 142 -28.82 -7.54 -14.83
CA ASP A 142 -28.81 -8.29 -16.08
C ASP A 142 -27.60 -9.23 -16.05
N THR A 143 -27.80 -10.41 -15.46
CA THR A 143 -26.88 -11.55 -15.57
C THR A 143 -27.48 -12.63 -16.47
#